data_AF-A0A925B6U8-F1
#
_entry.id   AF-A0A925B6U8-F1
#
_cell.length_a   1.000
_cell.length_b   1.000
_cell.length_c   1.000
_cell.angle_alpha   90.00
_cell.angle_beta   90.00
_cell.angle_gamma   90.00
#
_symmetry.space_group_name_H-M   'P 1'
#
loop_
_entity.id
_entity.type
_entity.pdbx_description
1 polymer ?
#
loop_
_entity_poly.entity_id
_entity_poly.type
_entity_poly.pdbx_seq_one_letter_code
_entity_poly.pdbx_strand_id
1 'polypeptide(L)' 'MTRHETAERFQALHRQGCFVIANAWDAGSARILDHLGFAALATTSAGLA' A
#
# COMPACT_ATOMS: atom_id res chain seq x y z
N MET A 1 5.84 -7.78 -11.88
CA MET A 1 4.61 -7.00 -11.75
C MET A 1 4.83 -5.65 -12.40
N THR A 2 4.09 -5.35 -13.46
CA THR A 2 4.13 -4.06 -14.15
C THR A 2 3.30 -3.02 -13.38
N ARG A 3 3.46 -1.73 -13.70
CA ARG A 3 2.60 -0.68 -13.11
C ARG A 3 1.12 -0.91 -13.42
N HIS A 4 0.81 -1.45 -14.60
CA HIS A 4 -0.56 -1.72 -15.02
C HIS A 4 -1.19 -2.83 -14.16
N GLU A 5 -0.50 -3.95 -14.00
CA GLU A 5 -0.94 -5.05 -13.14
C GLU A 5 -1.12 -4.61 -11.67
N THR A 6 -0.27 -3.71 -11.17
CA THR A 6 -0.43 -3.11 -9.83
C THR A 6 -1.68 -2.27 -9.72
N ALA A 7 -1.97 -1.44 -10.72
CA ALA A 7 -3.18 -0.62 -10.74
C ALA A 7 -4.44 -1.48 -10.78
N GLU A 8 -4.47 -2.54 -11.59
CA GLU A 8 -5.61 -3.47 -11.67
C GLU A 8 -5.86 -4.20 -10.36
N ARG A 9 -4.80 -4.71 -9.70
CA ARG A 9 -4.91 -5.35 -8.38
C ARG A 9 -5.42 -4.37 -7.32
N PHE A 10 -4.90 -3.14 -7.29
CA PHE A 10 -5.37 -2.12 -6.36
C PHE A 10 -6.83 -1.73 -6.60
N GLN A 11 -7.25 -1.61 -7.87
CA GLN A 11 -8.65 -1.37 -8.23
C GLN A 11 -9.56 -2.52 -7.79
N ALA A 12 -9.11 -3.77 -7.95
CA ALA A 12 -9.86 -4.94 -7.53
C ALA A 12 -10.13 -4.93 -6.01
N LEU A 13 -9.16 -4.53 -5.18
CA LEU A 13 -9.34 -4.37 -3.74
C LEU A 13 -10.48 -3.38 -3.40
N HIS A 14 -10.57 -2.25 -4.10
CA HIS A 14 -11.63 -1.26 -3.88
C HIS A 14 -13.02 -1.75 -4.32
N ARG A 15 -13.09 -2.66 -5.30
CA ARG A 15 -14.37 -3.24 -5.73
C ARG A 15 -14.88 -4.31 -4.76
N GLN A 16 -14.01 -4.95 -4.00
CA GLN A 16 -14.36 -6.02 -3.06
C GLN A 16 -14.94 -5.49 -1.74
N GLY A 17 -14.73 -4.21 -1.42
CA GLY A 17 -15.24 -3.56 -0.22
C GLY A 17 -14.16 -2.73 0.49
N CYS A 18 -14.27 -2.64 1.81
CA CYS A 18 -13.29 -1.90 2.61
C CYS A 18 -12.07 -2.78 2.93
N PHE A 19 -10.89 -2.18 2.85
CA PHE A 19 -9.63 -2.80 3.27
C PHE A 19 -8.73 -1.73 3.88
N VAL A 20 -7.74 -2.16 4.66
CA VAL A 20 -6.80 -1.25 5.32
C VAL A 20 -5.62 -0.96 4.41
N ILE A 21 -5.31 0.33 4.22
CA ILE A 21 -4.11 0.80 3.53
C ILE A 21 -3.22 1.45 4.59
N ALA A 22 -2.04 0.87 4.82
CA ALA A 22 -1.08 1.46 5.74
C ALA A 22 -0.23 2.51 5.03
N ASN A 23 0.06 3.62 5.73
CA ASN A 23 0.93 4.67 5.24
C ASN A 23 2.38 4.40 5.65
N ALA A 24 3.25 4.18 4.68
CA ALA A 24 4.70 4.18 4.87
C ALA A 24 5.26 5.61 4.80
N TRP A 25 6.32 5.88 5.56
CA TRP A 25 7.03 7.17 5.56
C TRP A 25 8.48 7.08 5.08
N ASP A 26 8.99 5.86 4.89
CA ASP A 26 10.30 5.56 4.32
C ASP A 26 10.34 4.13 3.73
N ALA A 27 11.48 3.70 3.21
CA ALA A 27 11.65 2.35 2.67
C ALA A 27 11.66 1.24 3.75
N GLY A 28 11.98 1.57 5.01
CA GLY A 28 12.03 0.61 6.11
C GLY A 28 10.62 0.25 6.58
N SER A 29 9.80 1.26 6.86
CA SER A 29 8.38 1.14 7.15
C SER A 29 7.63 0.42 6.03
N ALA A 30 7.90 0.74 4.76
CA ALA A 30 7.29 0.03 3.63
C ALA A 30 7.56 -1.49 3.67
N ARG A 31 8.79 -1.91 3.96
CA ARG A 31 9.14 -3.34 4.07
C ARG A 31 8.48 -4.01 5.27
N ILE A 32 8.43 -3.34 6.43
CA ILE A 32 7.79 -3.87 7.63
C ILE A 32 6.29 -4.08 7.38
N LEU A 33 5.62 -3.08 6.82
CA LEU A 33 4.17 -3.15 6.56
C LEU A 33 3.83 -4.23 5.51
N ASP A 34 4.68 -4.43 4.50
CA ASP A 34 4.54 -5.55 3.56
C ASP A 34 4.67 -6.92 4.27
N HIS A 35 5.65 -7.08 5.16
CA HIS A 35 5.81 -8.32 5.95
C HIS A 35 4.65 -8.57 6.94
N LEU A 36 3.96 -7.51 7.37
CA LEU A 36 2.75 -7.62 8.19
C LEU A 36 1.50 -8.00 7.39
N GLY A 37 1.60 -8.07 6.05
CA GLY A 37 0.55 -8.59 5.18
C GLY A 37 -0.49 -7.55 4.74
N PHE A 38 -0.17 -6.25 4.77
CA PHE A 38 -1.06 -5.24 4.18
C PHE A 38 -1.20 -5.45 2.68
N ALA A 39 -2.44 -5.50 2.19
CA ALA A 39 -2.73 -5.75 0.77
C ALA A 39 -2.30 -4.60 -0.16
N ALA A 40 -2.15 -3.39 0.38
CA ALA A 40 -1.59 -2.22 -0.30
C ALA A 40 -0.99 -1.24 0.69
N LEU A 41 -0.06 -0.42 0.22
CA LEU A 41 0.59 0.65 0.97
C LEU A 41 0.37 1.99 0.28
N ALA A 42 0.26 3.05 1.08
CA ALA A 42 0.27 4.44 0.64
C ALA A 42 1.45 5.18 1.28
N THR A 43 1.68 6.42 0.87
CA THR A 43 2.66 7.32 1.48
C THR A 43 1.96 8.46 2.21
N THR A 44 2.63 9.05 3.20
CA THR A 44 2.12 10.23 3.91
C THR A 44 3.13 11.36 3.89
N SER A 45 2.68 12.58 3.53
CA SER A 45 3.50 13.78 3.59
C SER A 45 3.72 14.27 5.02
N ALA A 46 2.80 13.96 5.94
CA ALA A 46 2.92 14.34 7.36
C ALA A 46 3.93 13.48 8.15
N GLY A 47 4.34 12.33 7.59
CA GLY A 47 5.36 11.45 8.18
C GLY A 47 6.76 11.66 7.63
N LEU A 48 6.93 12.52 6.62
CA LEU A 48 8.22 12.88 6.06
C LEU A 48 8.85 13.96 6.96
N ALA A 49 9.84 13.57 7.77
CA ALA A 49 10.71 14.49 8.52
C ALA A 49 11.99 14.78 7.73
#